data_AF-A0AAV7NER3-F1
#
_entry.id   AF-A0AAV7NER3-F1
#
_cell.length_a   1.000
_cell.length_b   1.000
_cell.length_c   1.000
_cell.angle_alpha   90.00
_cell.angle_beta   90.00
_cell.angle_gamma   90.00
#
_symmetry.space_group_name_H-M   'P 1'
#
loop_
_entity.id
_entity.type
_entity.pdbx_description
1 polymer ?
#
loop_
_entity_poly.entity_id
_entity_poly.type
_entity_poly.pdbx_seq_one_letter_code
_entity_poly.pdbx_strand_id
1 'polypeptide(L)' 'MGLVEAQTTMSRDRDQDLLYMRGKLTDMEDRSRRDNIRLHRIPENEEGADMHTLLSSALPKLTSLDFDPPIEFQRAH' A
#
# COMPACT_ATOMS: atom_id res chain seq x y z
N MET A 1 -18.90 22.74 39.10
CA MET A 1 -19.14 21.58 38.23
C MET A 1 -18.82 21.83 36.75
N GLY A 2 -18.96 23.04 36.20
CA GLY A 2 -18.79 23.25 34.74
C GLY A 2 -17.37 23.17 34.13
N LEU A 3 -16.29 23.32 34.91
CA LEU A 3 -14.91 23.26 34.39
C LEU A 3 -14.48 21.83 34.02
N VAL A 4 -14.90 20.83 34.79
CA VAL A 4 -14.57 19.42 34.55
C VAL A 4 -15.31 18.89 33.32
N GLU A 5 -16.58 19.30 33.16
CA GLU A 5 -17.39 18.96 31.99
C GLU A 5 -16.78 19.54 30.71
N ALA A 6 -16.44 20.84 30.70
CA ALA A 6 -15.78 21.48 29.57
C ALA A 6 -14.45 20.81 29.20
N GLN A 7 -13.64 20.45 30.19
CA GLN A 7 -12.36 19.76 29.95
C GLN A 7 -12.54 18.33 29.42
N THR A 8 -13.60 17.65 29.85
CA THR A 8 -13.95 16.31 29.36
C THR A 8 -14.44 16.36 27.91
N THR A 9 -15.24 17.35 27.54
CA THR A 9 -15.72 17.52 26.16
C THR A 9 -14.56 17.84 25.21
N MET A 10 -13.67 18.76 25.60
CA MET A 10 -12.48 19.08 24.80
C MET A 10 -11.54 17.88 24.59
N SER A 11 -11.41 17.01 25.60
CA SER A 11 -10.62 15.78 25.47
C SER A 11 -11.24 14.83 24.45
N ARG A 12 -12.57 14.68 24.48
CA ARG A 12 -13.30 13.80 23.55
C ARG A 12 -13.23 14.31 22.11
N ASP A 13 -13.40 15.61 21.91
CA ASP A 13 -13.30 16.22 20.58
C ASP A 13 -11.91 16.01 19.99
N ARG A 14 -10.87 16.18 20.82
CA ARG A 14 -9.48 15.92 20.41
C ARG A 14 -9.22 14.45 20.07
N ASP A 15 -9.76 13.52 20.86
CA ASP A 15 -9.62 12.09 20.58
C ASP A 15 -10.34 11.73 19.28
N GLN A 16 -11.51 12.32 19.03
CA GLN A 16 -12.26 12.13 17.80
C GLN A 16 -11.51 12.68 16.57
N ASP A 17 -10.88 13.85 16.68
CA ASP A 17 -10.04 14.41 15.63
C ASP A 17 -8.82 13.52 15.34
N LEU A 18 -8.18 12.98 16.37
CA LEU A 18 -7.06 12.04 16.20
C LEU A 18 -7.49 10.76 15.49
N LEU A 19 -8.65 10.19 15.84
CA LEU A 19 -9.20 9.03 15.15
C LEU A 19 -9.52 9.34 13.69
N TYR A 20 -10.13 10.49 13.42
CA TYR A 20 -10.45 10.93 12.06
C TYR A 20 -9.19 11.09 11.21
N MET A 21 -8.19 11.80 11.73
CA MET A 21 -6.92 12.04 11.03
C MET A 21 -6.16 10.74 10.80
N ARG A 22 -6.13 9.83 11.78
CA ARG A 22 -5.54 8.50 11.61
C ARG A 22 -6.24 7.72 10.51
N GLY A 23 -7.57 7.73 10.48
CA GLY A 23 -8.35 7.09 9.41
C GLY A 23 -8.02 7.65 8.03
N LYS A 24 -7.84 8.98 7.91
CA LYS A 24 -7.42 9.62 6.68
C LYS A 24 -6.01 9.22 6.24
N LEU A 25 -5.06 9.15 7.17
CA LEU A 25 -3.70 8.71 6.87
C LEU A 25 -3.68 7.26 6.37
N THR A 26 -4.40 6.36 7.04
CA THR A 26 -4.50 4.96 6.60
C THR A 26 -5.12 4.86 5.20
N ASP A 27 -6.22 5.57 4.93
CA ASP A 27 -6.83 5.59 3.60
C ASP A 27 -5.84 6.15 2.56
N MET A 28 -5.09 7.21 2.86
CA MET A 28 -4.07 7.73 1.93
C MET A 28 -2.95 6.72 1.65
N GLU A 29 -2.44 6.03 2.67
CA GLU A 29 -1.40 5.02 2.52
C GLU A 29 -1.89 3.80 1.72
N ASP A 30 -3.10 3.33 2.03
CA ASP A 30 -3.73 2.23 1.31
C ASP A 30 -3.92 2.61 -0.16
N ARG A 31 -4.43 3.82 -0.43
CA ARG A 31 -4.61 4.31 -1.81
C ARG A 31 -3.30 4.42 -2.56
N SER A 32 -2.22 4.85 -1.89
CA SER A 32 -0.88 4.91 -2.48
C SER A 32 -0.29 3.53 -2.78
N ARG A 33 -0.78 2.47 -2.12
CA ARG A 33 -0.28 1.09 -2.27
C ARG A 33 -1.24 0.18 -3.02
N ARG A 34 -2.43 0.65 -3.40
CA ARG A 34 -3.47 -0.17 -4.04
C ARG A 34 -2.98 -0.89 -5.30
N ASP A 35 -2.10 -0.26 -6.05
CA ASP A 35 -1.59 -0.80 -7.30
C ASP A 35 -0.27 -1.56 -7.12
N ASN A 36 0.19 -1.72 -5.86
CA ASN A 36 1.40 -2.45 -5.55
C ASN A 36 1.09 -3.93 -5.26
N ILE A 37 1.78 -4.83 -5.95
CA ILE A 37 1.73 -6.27 -5.70
C ILE A 37 2.99 -6.68 -4.92
N ARG A 38 2.83 -7.57 -3.93
CA ARG A 38 3.95 -8.19 -3.22
C ARG A 38 4.11 -9.63 -3.65
N LEU A 39 5.30 -9.96 -4.16
CA LEU A 39 5.68 -11.32 -4.49
C LEU A 39 6.53 -11.90 -3.36
N HIS A 40 6.24 -13.14 -2.98
CA HIS A 40 6.94 -13.83 -1.90
C HIS A 40 7.54 -15.12 -2.45
N ARG A 41 8.64 -15.58 -1.83
CA ARG A 41 9.36 -16.81 -2.20
C ARG A 41 9.99 -16.77 -3.60
N ILE A 42 10.28 -15.58 -4.10
CA ILE A 42 11.23 -15.40 -5.21
C ILE A 42 12.63 -15.68 -4.64
N PRO A 43 13.42 -16.60 -5.24
CA PRO A 43 14.78 -16.83 -4.77
C PRO A 43 15.63 -15.57 -4.94
N GLU A 44 16.48 -15.28 -3.96
CA GLU A 44 17.35 -14.10 -3.98
C GLU A 44 18.42 -14.24 -5.08
N ASN A 45 18.76 -13.14 -5.74
CA ASN A 45 19.71 -13.05 -6.87
C ASN A 45 19.24 -13.66 -8.21
N GLU A 46 17.96 -14.07 -8.33
CA GLU A 46 17.36 -14.49 -9.61
C GLU A 46 17.05 -13.31 -10.55
N GLU A 47 17.05 -12.09 -10.01
CA GLU A 47 16.71 -10.84 -10.71
C GLU A 47 17.69 -10.50 -11.84
N GLY A 48 18.90 -11.10 -11.80
CA GLY A 48 19.96 -10.81 -12.75
C GLY A 48 20.35 -9.33 -12.71
N ALA A 49 20.20 -8.63 -13.83
CA ALA A 49 20.54 -7.21 -13.95
C ALA A 49 19.38 -6.26 -13.65
N ASP A 50 18.12 -6.74 -13.73
CA ASP A 50 16.94 -5.87 -13.66
C ASP A 50 15.66 -6.67 -13.33
N MET A 51 15.00 -6.26 -12.24
CA MET A 51 13.74 -6.84 -11.74
C MET A 51 12.60 -6.68 -12.76
N HIS A 52 12.57 -5.62 -13.57
CA HIS A 52 11.53 -5.46 -14.60
C HIS A 52 11.58 -6.58 -15.65
N THR A 53 12.79 -6.95 -16.07
CA THR A 53 13.03 -8.03 -17.04
C THR A 53 12.59 -9.39 -16.47
N LEU A 54 12.91 -9.66 -15.20
CA LEU A 54 12.45 -10.87 -14.51
C LEU A 54 10.92 -10.94 -14.49
N LEU A 55 10.26 -9.89 -13.98
CA LEU A 55 8.81 -9.86 -13.81
C LEU A 55 8.05 -9.98 -15.14
N SER A 56 8.50 -9.27 -16.17
CA SER A 56 7.89 -9.31 -17.51
C SER A 56 7.94 -10.70 -18.13
N SER A 57 9.00 -11.47 -17.85
CA SER A 57 9.15 -12.83 -18.38
C SER A 57 8.52 -13.92 -17.50
N ALA A 58 8.42 -13.68 -16.18
CA ALA A 58 7.96 -14.66 -15.20
C ALA A 58 6.44 -14.61 -15.01
N LEU A 59 5.83 -13.42 -14.98
CA LEU A 59 4.40 -13.28 -14.70
C LEU A 59 3.51 -14.02 -15.72
N PRO A 60 3.71 -13.89 -17.05
CA PRO A 60 2.92 -14.64 -18.02
C PRO A 60 3.02 -16.16 -17.81
N LYS A 61 4.21 -16.66 -17.45
CA LYS A 61 4.45 -18.09 -17.19
C LYS A 61 3.75 -18.55 -15.91
N LEU A 62 3.75 -17.73 -14.86
CA LEU A 62 3.14 -18.03 -13.57
C LEU A 62 1.62 -17.99 -13.61
N THR A 63 1.04 -17.03 -14.35
CA THR A 63 -0.40 -16.83 -14.41
C THR A 63 -1.06 -17.58 -15.57
N SER A 64 -0.29 -18.04 -16.55
CA SER A 64 -0.80 -18.55 -17.84
C SER A 64 -1.73 -17.56 -18.55
N LEU A 65 -1.52 -16.26 -18.31
CA LEU A 65 -2.25 -15.17 -18.94
C LEU A 65 -1.39 -14.56 -20.04
N ASP A 66 -2.01 -14.33 -21.19
CA ASP A 66 -1.47 -13.41 -22.19
C ASP A 66 -1.91 -11.98 -21.83
N PHE A 67 -0.92 -11.11 -21.65
CA PHE A 67 -1.14 -9.70 -21.38
C PHE A 67 -1.04 -8.94 -22.70
N ASP A 68 -2.21 -8.58 -23.25
CA ASP A 68 -2.35 -7.69 -24.40
C ASP A 68 -3.23 -6.49 -24.00
N PRO A 69 -2.69 -5.27 -23.84
CA PRO A 69 -1.28 -4.89 -24.04
C PRO A 69 -0.33 -5.44 -22.95
N PRO A 70 1.01 -5.41 -23.18
CA PRO A 70 1.99 -5.86 -22.20
C PRO A 70 1.86 -5.14 -20.85
N ILE A 71 2.19 -5.84 -19.76
CA ILE A 71 2.19 -5.22 -18.42
C ILE A 71 3.25 -4.12 -18.35
N GLU A 72 2.84 -2.95 -17.89
CA GLU A 72 3.75 -1.85 -17.58
C GLU A 72 3.96 -1.76 -16.06
N PHE A 73 5.22 -1.69 -15.64
CA PHE A 73 5.59 -1.51 -14.24
C PHE A 73 6.11 -0.09 -14.06
N GLN A 74 5.51 0.65 -13.12
CA GLN A 74 5.99 1.98 -12.77
C GLN A 74 7.29 1.92 -11.95
N ARG A 75 7.43 0.87 -11.13
CA ARG A 75 8.59 0.63 -10.26
C ARG A 75 8.62 -0.84 -9.80
N ALA A 76 9.81 -1.44 -9.76
CA ALA A 76 10.04 -2.76 -9.18
C ALA A 76 11.26 -2.73 -8.26
N HIS A 77 11.20 -3.53 -7.19
CA HIS A 77 12.19 -3.60 -6.11
C HIS A 77 12.34 -5.02 -5.61
#